data_AF-R5MDJ0-F1
#
_entry.id   AF-R5MDJ0-F1
#
_cell.length_a   1.000
_cell.length_b   1.000
_cell.length_c   1.000
_cell.angle_alpha   90.00
_cell.angle_beta   90.00
_cell.angle_gamma   90.00
#
_symmetry.space_group_name_H-M   'P 1'
#
loop_
_entity.id
_entity.type
_entity.pdbx_description
1 polymer ?
#
loop_
_entity_poly.entity_id
_entity_poly.type
_entity_poly.pdbx_seq_one_letter_code
_entity_poly.pdbx_strand_id
1 'polypeptide(L)'
;MNRNVLIGCLLATVMLLASCSKKNVYENVLPKDAAVVVSVDLVSMADKSGLSSDKGAPVVARLSNALKSGAEGAGELIDKVTKDPSESGLDLTEKVYYFVGAGGVSTGLVMRVSDDGKLEDLLKALHDQQVCEKPVEADGCMWTAMGNVLVAYTDDAFLAMLDLKGGQAKDMLHSASMLLRQTEKDGFAATSDFQHMKETKGDIVLLTSLDWIPSEYVAPLTMGTSASMNLKDVKYLSAVNFEKGKVVMDVKDMTTDKLVNAMTEKQLQATNPVKGTYLDAFPANTFFWMTGNMDGGKIYDLLCENATVRQQFESSIMPIDFKAIFSSIKGDMAVALTNPLQNGFIAYADVTNSEFLQTFEDLKPLLAMTNGQMQLLNRGANDYEFRMQDGQMLGMRPGVVSFWFGVRNNRLYFTNDANLVDARVSGLSLRDCAWGKKVAGKRCFVGMNFASVTAQAKQLLGSNNQYASAVGALGCLDYMTIESADCKSAHLELVTTDKDKNILQSLLEAFN
;
A
#
# COMPACT_ATOMS: atom_id res chain seq x y z
N MET A 1 69.34 23.00 -9.59
CA MET A 1 68.25 22.04 -9.36
C MET A 1 67.12 22.39 -10.31
N ASN A 2 66.88 21.58 -11.34
CA ASN A 2 66.06 21.95 -12.48
C ASN A 2 64.58 22.08 -12.11
N ARG A 3 63.94 23.14 -12.62
CA ARG A 3 62.50 23.44 -12.47
C ARG A 3 61.59 22.24 -12.84
N ASN A 4 62.08 21.36 -13.71
CA ASN A 4 61.39 20.13 -14.12
C ASN A 4 61.39 19.02 -13.06
N VAL A 5 62.36 18.99 -12.14
CA VAL A 5 62.39 18.02 -11.02
C VAL A 5 61.44 18.48 -9.91
N LEU A 6 61.34 19.79 -9.65
CA LEU A 6 60.39 20.33 -8.69
C LEU A 6 58.93 20.16 -9.17
N ILE A 7 58.67 20.36 -10.46
CA ILE A 7 57.35 20.13 -11.07
C ILE A 7 57.01 18.63 -11.08
N GLY A 8 57.99 17.76 -11.36
CA GLY A 8 57.81 16.31 -11.28
C GLY A 8 57.53 15.81 -9.86
N CYS A 9 58.18 16.38 -8.84
CA CYS A 9 57.90 16.08 -7.44
C CYS A 9 56.53 16.61 -6.99
N LEU A 10 56.13 17.83 -7.39
CA LEU A 10 54.80 18.36 -7.08
C LEU A 10 53.67 17.55 -7.75
N LEU A 11 53.85 17.12 -9.00
CA LEU A 11 52.89 16.25 -9.70
C LEU A 11 52.84 14.84 -9.09
N ALA A 12 53.96 14.31 -8.61
CA ALA A 12 53.98 13.04 -7.87
C ALA A 12 53.32 13.15 -6.48
N THR A 13 53.44 14.30 -5.80
CA THR A 13 52.73 14.54 -4.52
C THR A 13 51.23 14.80 -4.73
N VAL A 14 50.82 15.43 -5.84
CA VAL A 14 49.41 15.59 -6.22
C VAL A 14 48.80 14.26 -6.71
N MET A 15 49.57 13.38 -7.37
CA MET A 15 49.11 12.03 -7.74
C MET A 15 49.05 11.05 -6.54
N LEU A 16 49.84 11.27 -5.48
CA LEU A 16 49.72 10.51 -4.23
C LEU A 16 48.58 11.00 -3.31
N LEU A 17 48.07 12.22 -3.54
CA LEU A 17 46.83 12.72 -2.92
C LEU A 17 45.59 12.55 -3.80
N ALA A 18 45.77 12.10 -5.05
CA ALA A 18 44.72 11.57 -5.92
C ALA A 18 44.59 10.04 -5.79
N SER A 19 44.91 9.48 -4.61
CA SER A 19 44.09 8.38 -4.11
C SER A 19 42.72 8.97 -3.86
N CYS A 20 41.91 9.08 -4.92
CA CYS A 20 40.49 9.15 -4.81
C CYS A 20 40.07 7.95 -3.96
N SER A 21 39.96 8.15 -2.65
CA SER A 21 38.90 7.50 -1.90
C SER A 21 37.67 7.78 -2.75
N LYS A 22 37.19 6.76 -3.46
CA LYS A 22 35.89 6.85 -4.11
C LYS A 22 34.98 7.27 -2.97
N LYS A 23 34.47 8.51 -2.99
CA LYS A 23 33.47 8.94 -2.03
C LYS A 23 32.41 7.85 -2.06
N ASN A 24 32.26 7.11 -0.97
CA ASN A 24 31.26 6.06 -0.88
C ASN A 24 29.94 6.79 -1.03
N VAL A 25 29.29 6.65 -2.18
CA VAL A 25 27.98 7.27 -2.42
C VAL A 25 27.05 6.75 -1.34
N TYR A 26 26.46 7.63 -0.52
CA TYR A 26 25.59 7.27 0.60
C TYR A 26 24.49 6.23 0.26
N GLU A 27 24.06 6.17 -0.99
CA GLU A 27 23.11 5.16 -1.50
C GLU A 27 23.65 3.72 -1.44
N ASN A 28 24.97 3.53 -1.38
CA ASN A 28 25.62 2.22 -1.27
C ASN A 28 25.32 1.54 0.07
N VAL A 29 24.90 2.31 1.08
CA VAL A 29 24.48 1.83 2.42
C VAL A 29 23.21 0.98 2.35
N LEU A 30 22.46 1.06 1.25
CA LEU A 30 21.26 0.28 1.06
C LEU A 30 21.61 -1.23 0.97
N PRO A 31 21.00 -2.10 1.79
CA PRO A 31 21.28 -3.54 1.76
C PRO A 31 20.89 -4.16 0.43
N LYS A 32 21.78 -4.97 -0.15
CA LYS A 32 21.59 -5.58 -1.48
C LYS A 32 20.32 -6.40 -1.62
N ASP A 33 19.88 -7.03 -0.55
CA ASP A 33 18.71 -7.91 -0.49
C ASP A 33 17.53 -7.28 0.26
N ALA A 34 17.47 -5.94 0.32
CA ALA A 34 16.33 -5.23 0.89
C ALA A 34 15.02 -5.68 0.22
N ALA A 35 14.04 -6.05 1.04
CA ALA A 35 12.70 -6.43 0.59
C ALA A 35 11.85 -5.21 0.24
N VAL A 36 12.14 -4.06 0.85
CA VAL A 36 11.54 -2.77 0.49
C VAL A 36 12.65 -1.73 0.40
N VAL A 37 12.62 -0.92 -0.64
CA VAL A 37 13.41 0.32 -0.74
C VAL A 37 12.48 1.44 -1.18
N VAL A 38 12.45 2.52 -0.42
CA VAL A 38 11.67 3.73 -0.68
C VAL A 38 12.64 4.88 -0.85
N SER A 39 12.47 5.69 -1.88
CA SER A 39 13.17 6.97 -2.05
C SER A 39 12.16 8.11 -1.99
N VAL A 40 12.47 9.15 -1.22
CA VAL A 40 11.60 10.31 -1.00
C VAL A 40 12.33 11.57 -1.45
N ASP A 41 11.66 12.36 -2.29
CA ASP A 41 12.11 13.68 -2.74
C ASP A 41 11.48 14.77 -1.83
N LEU A 42 12.20 15.10 -0.76
CA LEU A 42 11.74 16.08 0.22
C LEU A 42 11.60 17.49 -0.37
N VAL A 43 12.43 17.86 -1.35
CA VAL A 43 12.40 19.17 -2.00
C VAL A 43 11.12 19.30 -2.81
N SER A 44 10.82 18.33 -3.67
CA SER A 44 9.59 18.31 -4.46
C SER A 44 8.35 18.35 -3.56
N MET A 45 8.35 17.59 -2.46
CA MET A 45 7.24 17.59 -1.50
C MET A 45 7.11 18.92 -0.73
N ALA A 46 8.20 19.55 -0.31
CA ALA A 46 8.19 20.86 0.36
C ALA A 46 7.63 21.95 -0.57
N ASP A 47 8.01 21.91 -1.85
CA ASP A 47 7.50 22.85 -2.86
C ASP A 47 6.01 22.62 -3.14
N LYS A 48 5.60 21.36 -3.35
CA LYS A 48 4.20 20.98 -3.64
C LYS A 48 3.27 21.23 -2.46
N SER A 49 3.76 21.11 -1.23
CA SER A 49 3.01 21.41 -0.01
C SER A 49 2.87 22.91 0.27
N GLY A 50 3.66 23.75 -0.41
CA GLY A 50 3.70 25.20 -0.20
C GLY A 50 4.49 25.63 1.03
N LEU A 51 5.22 24.72 1.68
CA LEU A 51 6.06 25.00 2.85
C LEU A 51 7.20 25.97 2.51
N SER A 52 7.74 25.88 1.30
CA SER A 52 8.80 26.76 0.79
C SER A 52 8.35 28.21 0.51
N SER A 53 7.06 28.52 0.66
CA SER A 53 6.50 29.85 0.36
C SER A 53 6.26 30.68 1.62
N ASP A 54 6.11 32.01 1.47
CA ASP A 54 5.72 32.89 2.59
C ASP A 54 4.41 32.47 3.26
N LYS A 55 3.50 31.85 2.51
CA LYS A 55 2.23 31.31 3.02
C LYS A 55 2.42 30.04 3.86
N GLY A 56 3.55 29.36 3.71
CA GLY A 56 3.94 28.16 4.45
C GLY A 56 4.53 28.45 5.83
N ALA A 57 5.03 29.65 6.09
CA ALA A 57 5.67 30.02 7.36
C ALA A 57 4.82 29.72 8.62
N PRO A 58 3.49 29.98 8.64
CA PRO A 58 2.65 29.59 9.78
C PRO A 58 2.56 28.07 9.97
N VAL A 59 2.58 27.30 8.89
CA VAL A 59 2.55 25.83 8.93
C VAL A 59 3.87 25.29 9.45
N VAL A 60 5.00 25.81 8.96
CA VAL A 60 6.35 25.47 9.46
C VAL A 60 6.46 25.77 10.96
N ALA A 61 5.98 26.93 11.42
CA ALA A 61 5.97 27.27 12.83
C ALA A 61 5.13 26.29 13.67
N ARG A 62 3.98 25.84 13.15
CA ARG A 62 3.15 24.82 13.81
C ARG A 62 3.83 23.48 13.89
N LEU A 63 4.42 23.00 12.79
CA LEU A 63 5.18 21.74 12.76
C LEU A 63 6.36 21.79 13.73
N SER A 64 7.10 22.91 13.73
CA SER A 64 8.18 23.14 14.69
C SER A 64 7.68 23.08 16.14
N ASN A 65 6.58 23.77 16.47
CA ASN A 65 6.00 23.69 17.81
C ASN A 65 5.54 22.27 18.19
N ALA A 66 4.96 21.52 17.25
CA ALA A 66 4.57 20.13 17.47
C ALA A 66 5.80 19.25 17.76
N LEU A 67 6.88 19.40 16.99
CA LEU A 67 8.14 18.70 17.24
C LEU A 67 8.70 19.03 18.63
N LYS A 68 8.67 20.30 19.04
CA LYS A 68 9.14 20.72 20.37
C LYS A 68 8.31 20.10 21.49
N SER A 69 6.99 19.99 21.29
CA SER A 69 6.11 19.36 22.28
C SER A 69 6.39 17.86 22.45
N GLY A 70 6.86 17.19 21.38
CA GLY A 70 7.23 15.77 21.41
C GLY A 70 8.68 15.50 21.83
N ALA A 71 9.52 16.53 21.91
CA ALA A 71 10.93 16.42 22.23
C ALA A 71 11.33 17.49 23.27
N GLU A 72 10.80 17.32 24.50
CA GLU A 72 11.13 18.19 25.63
C GLU A 72 12.65 18.30 25.79
N GLY A 73 13.17 19.53 25.92
CA GLY A 73 14.62 19.82 25.98
C GLY A 73 15.26 20.13 24.62
N ALA A 74 14.75 19.62 23.51
CA ALA A 74 15.33 19.84 22.17
C ALA A 74 14.84 21.13 21.46
N GLY A 75 14.21 22.05 22.19
CA GLY A 75 13.48 23.20 21.61
C GLY A 75 14.35 24.13 20.76
N GLU A 76 15.51 24.53 21.28
CA GLU A 76 16.45 25.41 20.57
C GLU A 76 17.05 24.72 19.33
N LEU A 77 17.29 23.42 19.43
CA LEU A 77 17.83 22.62 18.33
C LEU A 77 16.81 22.52 17.19
N ILE A 78 15.55 22.27 17.51
CA ILE A 78 14.45 22.27 16.55
C ILE A 78 14.33 23.63 15.89
N ASP A 79 14.43 24.74 16.64
CA ASP A 79 14.43 26.08 16.07
C ASP A 79 15.59 26.33 15.12
N LYS A 80 16.79 25.89 15.48
CA LYS A 80 17.99 26.03 14.67
C LYS A 80 17.85 25.31 13.33
N VAL A 81 17.48 24.02 13.36
CA VAL A 81 17.29 23.19 12.16
C VAL A 81 16.07 23.63 11.34
N THR A 82 14.99 24.08 11.98
CA THR A 82 13.81 24.58 11.26
C THR A 82 14.14 25.85 10.46
N LYS A 83 14.95 26.76 11.02
CA LYS A 83 15.36 28.00 10.35
C LYS A 83 16.36 27.74 9.25
N ASP A 84 17.29 26.83 9.49
CA ASP A 84 18.33 26.43 8.54
C ASP A 84 18.54 24.92 8.62
N PRO A 85 17.93 24.14 7.72
CA PRO A 85 18.08 22.68 7.72
C PRO A 85 19.51 22.19 7.56
N SER A 86 20.41 23.01 6.98
CA SER A 86 21.83 22.67 6.84
C SER A 86 22.58 22.63 8.17
N GLU A 87 22.00 23.20 9.24
CA GLU A 87 22.54 23.11 10.60
C GLU A 87 22.42 21.70 11.20
N SER A 88 21.70 20.79 10.54
CA SER A 88 21.66 19.38 10.92
C SER A 88 22.91 18.59 10.52
N GLY A 89 23.70 19.10 9.57
CA GLY A 89 24.77 18.35 8.91
C GLY A 89 24.27 17.32 7.87
N LEU A 90 22.96 17.18 7.68
CA LEU A 90 22.34 16.29 6.70
C LEU A 90 21.96 17.06 5.43
N ASP A 91 22.14 16.43 4.27
CA ASP A 91 21.70 16.99 2.99
C ASP A 91 20.25 16.55 2.69
N LEU A 92 19.30 17.42 3.03
CA LEU A 92 17.87 17.20 2.74
C LEU A 92 17.48 17.55 1.29
N THR A 93 18.44 18.01 0.48
CA THR A 93 18.21 18.30 -0.94
C THR A 93 18.37 17.06 -1.81
N GLU A 94 19.13 16.08 -1.33
CA GLU A 94 19.25 14.75 -1.92
C GLU A 94 18.08 13.85 -1.48
N LYS A 95 17.87 12.75 -2.21
CA LYS A 95 16.81 11.78 -1.85
C LYS A 95 17.10 11.13 -0.50
N VAL A 96 16.08 11.05 0.33
CA VAL A 96 16.10 10.24 1.56
C VAL A 96 15.63 8.83 1.22
N TYR A 97 16.35 7.83 1.71
CA TYR A 97 15.97 6.43 1.49
C TYR A 97 15.52 5.76 2.77
N TYR A 98 14.52 4.91 2.66
CA TYR A 98 14.07 4.01 3.71
C TYR A 98 14.09 2.58 3.19
N PHE A 99 14.60 1.64 3.96
CA PHE A 99 14.62 0.23 3.57
C PHE A 99 14.03 -0.69 4.64
N VAL A 100 13.51 -1.82 4.21
CA VAL A 100 13.20 -2.97 5.05
C VAL A 100 14.06 -4.12 4.58
N GLY A 101 14.86 -4.69 5.48
CA GLY A 101 15.72 -5.84 5.19
C GLY A 101 14.91 -7.09 4.84
N ALA A 102 15.59 -8.10 4.27
CA ALA A 102 14.98 -9.38 3.95
C ALA A 102 14.24 -9.99 5.17
N GLY A 103 13.08 -10.58 4.92
CA GLY A 103 12.23 -11.17 5.96
C GLY A 103 11.66 -10.20 6.99
N GLY A 104 11.72 -8.88 6.76
CA GLY A 104 11.10 -7.88 7.64
C GLY A 104 11.71 -7.81 9.04
N VAL A 105 13.00 -8.15 9.19
CA VAL A 105 13.66 -8.24 10.51
C VAL A 105 14.13 -6.88 11.01
N SER A 106 14.66 -6.06 10.12
CA SER A 106 15.16 -4.73 10.44
C SER A 106 14.76 -3.73 9.37
N THR A 107 14.83 -2.47 9.75
CA THR A 107 14.61 -1.35 8.84
C THR A 107 15.67 -0.28 9.06
N GLY A 108 15.93 0.54 8.04
CA GLY A 108 16.77 1.69 8.20
C GLY A 108 16.37 2.89 7.36
N LEU A 109 16.77 4.06 7.83
CA LEU A 109 16.66 5.36 7.19
C LEU A 109 18.07 5.82 6.81
N VAL A 110 18.26 6.17 5.54
CA VAL A 110 19.54 6.55 4.97
C VAL A 110 19.44 7.97 4.42
N MET A 111 20.35 8.83 4.84
CA MET A 111 20.49 10.20 4.35
C MET A 111 21.94 10.50 4.04
N ARG A 112 22.18 11.48 3.17
CA ARG A 112 23.52 11.96 2.90
C ARG A 112 23.96 12.91 4.02
N VAL A 113 25.21 12.76 4.45
CA VAL A 113 25.89 13.72 5.33
C VAL A 113 26.56 14.77 4.45
N SER A 114 26.25 16.04 4.72
CA SER A 114 26.90 17.18 4.06
C SER A 114 28.03 17.77 4.91
N ASP A 115 27.92 17.64 6.24
CA ASP A 115 28.89 18.12 7.22
C ASP A 115 28.81 17.25 8.49
N ASP A 116 29.81 16.37 8.66
CA ASP A 116 29.91 15.45 9.79
C ASP A 116 30.18 16.16 11.11
N GLY A 117 30.87 17.30 11.09
CA GLY A 117 31.08 18.13 12.27
C GLY A 117 29.77 18.73 12.80
N LYS A 118 28.93 19.29 11.92
CA LYS A 118 27.59 19.77 12.30
C LYS A 118 26.69 18.65 12.80
N LEU A 119 26.76 17.48 12.18
CA LEU A 119 26.02 16.30 12.63
C LEU A 119 26.50 15.82 14.01
N GLU A 120 27.81 15.84 14.26
CA GLU A 120 28.36 15.51 15.58
C GLU A 120 27.89 16.51 16.65
N ASP A 121 27.90 17.80 16.34
CA ASP A 121 27.39 18.86 17.23
C ASP A 121 25.89 18.71 17.50
N LEU A 122 25.10 18.35 16.48
CA LEU A 122 23.69 18.01 16.61
C LEU A 122 23.48 16.85 17.58
N LEU A 123 24.24 15.76 17.42
CA LEU A 123 24.13 14.57 18.27
C LEU A 123 24.63 14.80 19.69
N LYS A 124 25.65 15.65 19.88
CA LYS A 124 26.08 16.11 21.22
C LYS A 124 24.99 16.93 21.90
N ALA A 125 24.35 17.84 21.18
CA ALA A 125 23.22 18.61 21.72
C ALA A 125 22.06 17.69 22.11
N LEU A 126 21.74 16.67 21.30
CA LEU A 126 20.72 15.66 21.63
C LEU A 126 21.12 14.82 22.85
N HIS A 127 22.40 14.49 23.01
CA HIS A 127 22.91 13.81 24.19
C HIS A 127 22.75 14.65 25.47
N ASP A 128 23.10 15.94 25.41
CA ASP A 128 22.97 16.86 26.54
C ASP A 128 21.51 17.02 26.98
N GLN A 129 20.57 16.84 26.04
CA GLN A 129 19.12 16.82 26.28
C GLN A 129 18.57 15.42 26.63
N GLN A 130 19.43 14.42 26.86
CA GLN A 130 19.06 13.05 27.22
C GLN A 130 18.21 12.31 26.17
N VAL A 131 18.25 12.76 24.91
CA VAL A 131 17.55 12.11 23.79
C VAL A 131 18.32 10.89 23.27
N CYS A 132 19.65 10.94 23.32
CA CYS A 132 20.51 9.84 22.90
C CYS A 132 21.65 9.55 23.89
N GLU A 133 22.22 8.35 23.80
CA GLU A 133 23.48 8.03 24.45
C GLU A 133 24.62 8.93 23.92
N LYS A 134 25.75 8.94 24.63
CA LYS A 134 26.91 9.69 24.18
C LYS A 134 27.41 9.12 22.83
N PRO A 135 27.59 9.93 21.78
CA PRO A 135 28.18 9.47 20.53
C PRO A 135 29.60 8.92 20.76
N VAL A 136 29.88 7.76 20.17
CA VAL A 136 31.15 7.06 20.29
C VAL A 136 31.61 6.54 18.93
N GLU A 137 32.92 6.52 18.73
CA GLU A 137 33.51 5.89 17.55
C GLU A 137 33.72 4.39 17.82
N ALA A 138 33.18 3.55 16.95
CA ALA A 138 33.46 2.11 16.95
C ALA A 138 33.26 1.54 15.54
N ASP A 139 34.01 0.48 15.21
CA ASP A 139 33.91 -0.20 13.91
C ASP A 139 33.98 0.77 12.72
N GLY A 140 34.80 1.82 12.81
CA GLY A 140 35.05 2.78 11.72
C GLY A 140 33.85 3.66 11.34
N CYS A 141 32.89 3.83 12.27
CA CYS A 141 31.82 4.80 12.17
C CYS A 141 31.57 5.44 13.53
N MET A 142 30.94 6.62 13.54
CA MET A 142 30.40 7.22 14.74
C MET A 142 29.01 6.65 14.99
N TRP A 143 28.66 6.37 16.24
CA TRP A 143 27.31 5.87 16.56
C TRP A 143 26.81 6.31 17.93
N THR A 144 25.49 6.28 18.10
CA THR A 144 24.76 6.46 19.36
C THR A 144 23.46 5.65 19.35
N ALA A 145 22.86 5.44 20.52
CA ALA A 145 21.53 4.86 20.66
C ALA A 145 20.51 5.94 21.05
N MET A 146 19.37 5.97 20.35
CA MET A 146 18.18 6.78 20.64
C MET A 146 17.04 5.84 21.03
N GLY A 147 17.01 5.42 22.29
CA GLY A 147 16.16 4.32 22.74
C GLY A 147 16.54 3.02 22.01
N ASN A 148 15.60 2.45 21.24
CA ASN A 148 15.82 1.22 20.47
C ASN A 148 16.34 1.49 19.04
N VAL A 149 16.51 2.75 18.66
CA VAL A 149 17.06 3.13 17.36
C VAL A 149 18.57 3.27 17.47
N LEU A 150 19.31 2.55 16.63
CA LEU A 150 20.74 2.78 16.45
C LEU A 150 20.93 3.89 15.42
N VAL A 151 21.68 4.92 15.76
CA VAL A 151 22.11 5.96 14.83
C VAL A 151 23.60 5.79 14.60
N ALA A 152 24.01 5.61 13.34
CA ALA A 152 25.41 5.51 12.94
C ALA A 152 25.68 6.38 11.71
N TYR A 153 26.88 6.94 11.60
CA TYR A 153 27.23 7.77 10.45
C TYR A 153 28.73 7.75 10.12
N THR A 154 29.03 8.10 8.87
CA THR A 154 30.35 8.44 8.34
C THR A 154 30.33 9.88 7.81
N ASP A 155 31.41 10.31 7.17
CA ASP A 155 31.51 11.62 6.52
C ASP A 155 30.57 11.81 5.31
N ASP A 156 30.04 10.73 4.72
CA ASP A 156 29.11 10.80 3.58
C ASP A 156 27.69 10.28 3.87
N ALA A 157 27.52 9.38 4.85
CA ALA A 157 26.25 8.69 5.05
C ALA A 157 25.80 8.66 6.51
N PHE A 158 24.51 8.96 6.71
CA PHE A 158 23.78 8.81 7.96
C PHE A 158 22.86 7.59 7.84
N LEU A 159 22.84 6.74 8.86
CA LEU A 159 22.03 5.55 8.94
C LEU A 159 21.37 5.46 10.33
N ALA A 160 20.04 5.47 10.36
CA ALA A 160 19.28 5.11 11.55
C ALA A 160 18.64 3.73 11.33
N MET A 161 18.85 2.78 12.25
CA MET A 161 18.33 1.42 12.16
C MET A 161 17.43 1.08 13.34
N LEU A 162 16.40 0.28 13.06
CA LEU A 162 15.49 -0.29 14.05
C LEU A 162 15.34 -1.79 13.81
N ASP A 163 15.42 -2.57 14.89
CA ASP A 163 15.06 -3.99 14.89
C ASP A 163 13.55 -4.10 15.06
N LEU A 164 12.87 -4.62 14.03
CA LEU A 164 11.42 -4.77 14.01
C LEU A 164 10.93 -5.90 14.94
N LYS A 165 11.85 -6.74 15.45
CA LYS A 165 11.57 -7.80 16.44
C LYS A 165 11.82 -7.36 17.88
N GLY A 166 12.20 -6.10 18.11
CA GLY A 166 12.36 -5.54 19.46
C GLY A 166 13.72 -5.80 20.13
N GLY A 167 14.77 -6.00 19.33
CA GLY A 167 16.16 -6.05 19.80
C GLY A 167 16.68 -4.70 20.32
N GLN A 168 17.84 -4.72 20.98
CA GLN A 168 18.48 -3.48 21.46
C GLN A 168 19.24 -2.80 20.32
N ALA A 169 19.33 -1.46 20.37
CA ALA A 169 20.02 -0.67 19.34
C ALA A 169 21.47 -1.18 19.08
N LYS A 170 22.21 -1.46 20.15
CA LYS A 170 23.63 -1.88 20.09
C LYS A 170 23.84 -3.21 19.36
N ASP A 171 22.85 -4.08 19.33
CA ASP A 171 22.93 -5.38 18.65
C ASP A 171 23.05 -5.21 17.13
N MET A 172 22.61 -4.07 16.59
CA MET A 172 22.71 -3.74 15.17
C MET A 172 24.02 -3.05 14.78
N LEU A 173 24.90 -2.71 15.73
CA LEU A 173 26.11 -1.91 15.46
C LEU A 173 27.01 -2.53 14.38
N HIS A 174 27.23 -3.85 14.49
CA HIS A 174 28.02 -4.57 13.50
C HIS A 174 27.37 -4.54 12.11
N SER A 175 26.05 -4.71 12.03
CA SER A 175 25.31 -4.64 10.77
C SER A 175 25.37 -3.23 10.16
N ALA A 176 25.18 -2.20 10.98
CA ALA A 176 25.26 -0.80 10.55
C ALA A 176 26.65 -0.44 10.03
N SER A 177 27.72 -0.84 10.72
CA SER A 177 29.09 -0.58 10.28
C SER A 177 29.43 -1.32 8.97
N MET A 178 28.89 -2.53 8.78
CA MET A 178 29.03 -3.25 7.51
C MET A 178 28.31 -2.55 6.35
N LEU A 179 27.10 -2.04 6.58
CA LEU A 179 26.34 -1.27 5.57
C LEU A 179 27.06 0.04 5.21
N LEU A 180 27.54 0.80 6.21
CA LEU A 180 28.26 2.06 6.01
C LEU A 180 29.59 1.90 5.24
N ARG A 181 30.17 0.70 5.25
CA ARG A 181 31.41 0.38 4.51
C ARG A 181 31.17 -0.17 3.11
N GLN A 182 29.92 -0.40 2.70
CA GLN A 182 29.61 -0.96 1.39
C GLN A 182 30.15 -0.08 0.26
N THR A 183 30.68 -0.75 -0.77
CA THR A 183 31.03 -0.10 -2.02
C THR A 183 29.87 -0.23 -3.02
N GLU A 184 29.99 0.46 -4.16
CA GLU A 184 29.01 0.45 -5.26
C GLU A 184 28.58 -0.95 -5.71
N LYS A 185 29.42 -1.98 -5.53
CA LYS A 185 29.11 -3.37 -5.96
C LYS A 185 28.42 -4.21 -4.89
N ASP A 186 28.46 -3.76 -3.64
CA ASP A 186 28.07 -4.55 -2.48
C ASP A 186 26.62 -4.30 -2.07
N GLY A 187 26.10 -3.10 -2.32
CA GLY A 187 24.77 -2.66 -1.92
C GLY A 187 23.68 -2.82 -2.98
N PHE A 188 22.48 -2.39 -2.61
CA PHE A 188 21.30 -2.33 -3.49
C PHE A 188 21.55 -1.44 -4.71
N ALA A 189 22.38 -0.40 -4.56
CA ALA A 189 22.75 0.52 -5.63
C ALA A 189 23.34 -0.18 -6.88
N ALA A 190 23.94 -1.35 -6.70
CA ALA A 190 24.50 -2.18 -7.77
C ALA A 190 23.45 -2.90 -8.65
N THR A 191 22.19 -2.94 -8.21
CA THR A 191 21.16 -3.79 -8.81
C THR A 191 20.45 -3.10 -9.98
N SER A 192 19.89 -3.89 -10.91
CA SER A 192 18.98 -3.37 -11.94
C SER A 192 17.73 -2.72 -11.33
N ASP A 193 17.30 -3.22 -10.18
CA ASP A 193 16.16 -2.73 -9.43
C ASP A 193 16.36 -1.27 -9.00
N PHE A 194 17.55 -0.92 -8.51
CA PHE A 194 17.88 0.45 -8.16
C PHE A 194 17.94 1.37 -9.39
N GLN A 195 18.42 0.88 -10.52
CA GLN A 195 18.40 1.65 -11.77
C GLN A 195 16.97 1.97 -12.20
N HIS A 196 16.07 0.99 -12.15
CA HIS A 196 14.65 1.23 -12.41
C HIS A 196 14.02 2.24 -11.44
N MET A 197 14.39 2.21 -10.15
CA MET A 197 13.96 3.24 -9.19
C MET A 197 14.49 4.63 -9.55
N LYS A 198 15.76 4.75 -9.96
CA LYS A 198 16.36 6.04 -10.36
C LYS A 198 15.75 6.63 -11.63
N GLU A 199 15.42 5.78 -12.60
CA GLU A 199 14.77 6.18 -13.85
C GLU A 199 13.30 6.58 -13.64
N THR A 200 12.67 6.08 -12.58
CA THR A 200 11.28 6.35 -12.26
C THR A 200 11.13 7.72 -11.60
N LYS A 201 10.25 8.55 -12.16
CA LYS A 201 9.93 9.87 -11.61
C LYS A 201 8.75 9.76 -10.65
N GLY A 202 8.93 10.25 -9.44
CA GLY A 202 7.90 10.33 -8.41
C GLY A 202 8.41 11.14 -7.23
N ASP A 203 7.49 11.74 -6.48
CA ASP A 203 7.80 12.35 -5.18
C ASP A 203 8.24 11.26 -4.17
N ILE A 204 7.62 10.09 -4.29
CA ILE A 204 8.04 8.87 -3.59
C ILE A 204 8.13 7.76 -4.63
N VAL A 205 9.25 7.03 -4.65
CA VAL A 205 9.42 5.83 -5.48
C VAL A 205 9.70 4.66 -4.56
N LEU A 206 8.99 3.56 -4.76
CA LEU A 206 9.04 2.39 -3.89
C LEU A 206 9.28 1.15 -4.74
N LEU A 207 10.26 0.34 -4.36
CA LEU A 207 10.35 -1.04 -4.81
C LEU A 207 10.07 -1.95 -3.63
N THR A 208 9.15 -2.90 -3.82
CA THR A 208 8.68 -3.82 -2.79
C THR A 208 8.69 -5.24 -3.34
N SER A 209 9.27 -6.20 -2.60
CA SER A 209 9.14 -7.63 -2.87
C SER A 209 8.22 -8.30 -1.84
N LEU A 210 7.57 -9.42 -2.15
CA LEU A 210 6.73 -10.09 -1.14
C LEU A 210 7.52 -10.69 0.05
N ASP A 211 8.86 -10.66 0.00
CA ASP A 211 9.75 -11.13 1.08
C ASP A 211 9.67 -10.26 2.35
N TRP A 212 9.06 -9.06 2.29
CA TRP A 212 8.81 -8.26 3.50
C TRP A 212 7.65 -8.84 4.33
N ILE A 213 6.76 -9.63 3.71
CA ILE A 213 5.62 -10.22 4.40
C ILE A 213 6.12 -11.41 5.21
N PRO A 214 5.88 -11.45 6.54
CA PRO A 214 6.30 -12.58 7.36
C PRO A 214 5.71 -13.90 6.84
N SER A 215 6.53 -14.95 6.84
CA SER A 215 6.17 -16.24 6.22
C SER A 215 4.92 -16.88 6.83
N GLU A 216 4.60 -16.60 8.09
CA GLU A 216 3.36 -17.01 8.75
C GLU A 216 2.07 -16.52 8.07
N TYR A 217 2.11 -15.35 7.42
CA TYR A 217 0.97 -14.81 6.66
C TYR A 217 0.90 -15.38 5.24
N VAL A 218 2.05 -15.77 4.67
CA VAL A 218 2.12 -16.28 3.29
C VAL A 218 1.95 -17.79 3.22
N ALA A 219 2.39 -18.53 4.24
CA ALA A 219 2.36 -19.99 4.27
C ALA A 219 0.95 -20.58 4.02
N PRO A 220 -0.14 -20.03 4.61
CA PRO A 220 -1.50 -20.50 4.30
C PRO A 220 -1.89 -20.29 2.82
N LEU A 221 -1.41 -19.21 2.19
CA LEU A 221 -1.75 -18.87 0.80
C LEU A 221 -1.05 -19.79 -0.21
N THR A 222 0.13 -20.31 0.15
CA THR A 222 0.92 -21.21 -0.70
C THR A 222 0.67 -22.69 -0.41
N MET A 223 -0.10 -23.01 0.63
CA MET A 223 -0.43 -24.38 1.02
C MET A 223 -1.18 -25.08 -0.12
N GLY A 224 -0.77 -26.30 -0.48
CA GLY A 224 -1.40 -27.09 -1.54
C GLY A 224 -0.92 -26.77 -2.96
N THR A 225 0.03 -25.83 -3.13
CA THR A 225 0.74 -25.61 -4.39
C THR A 225 1.95 -26.54 -4.51
N SER A 226 2.19 -27.10 -5.70
CA SER A 226 3.29 -28.06 -5.92
C SER A 226 4.66 -27.41 -6.13
N ALA A 227 4.72 -26.08 -6.24
CA ALA A 227 5.92 -25.34 -6.57
C ALA A 227 6.09 -24.15 -5.59
N SER A 228 7.29 -24.01 -5.04
CA SER A 228 7.59 -22.96 -4.06
C SER A 228 7.74 -21.60 -4.75
N MET A 229 6.83 -20.67 -4.45
CA MET A 229 6.95 -19.26 -4.83
C MET A 229 8.17 -18.64 -4.15
N ASN A 230 9.04 -17.99 -4.92
CA ASN A 230 10.12 -17.18 -4.34
C ASN A 230 9.62 -15.75 -4.12
N LEU A 231 9.31 -15.42 -2.86
CA LEU A 231 8.76 -14.10 -2.50
C LEU A 231 9.68 -12.94 -2.83
N LYS A 232 11.00 -13.17 -2.85
CA LYS A 232 11.99 -12.16 -3.26
C LYS A 232 11.87 -11.78 -4.73
N ASP A 233 11.39 -12.70 -5.57
CA ASP A 233 11.28 -12.51 -7.01
C ASP A 233 9.89 -11.98 -7.43
N VAL A 234 8.97 -11.79 -6.48
CA VAL A 234 7.67 -11.14 -6.71
C VAL A 234 7.78 -9.70 -6.28
N LYS A 235 7.95 -8.80 -7.25
CA LYS A 235 8.35 -7.40 -7.02
C LYS A 235 7.41 -6.42 -7.69
N TYR A 236 7.21 -5.27 -7.06
CA TYR A 236 6.43 -4.16 -7.60
C TYR A 236 7.23 -2.87 -7.48
N LEU A 237 7.28 -2.10 -8.56
CA LEU A 237 7.81 -0.76 -8.60
C LEU A 237 6.65 0.22 -8.61
N SER A 238 6.64 1.15 -7.66
CA SER A 238 5.57 2.14 -7.50
C SER A 238 6.13 3.56 -7.53
N ALA A 239 5.39 4.47 -8.12
CA ALA A 239 5.68 5.90 -8.10
C ALA A 239 4.47 6.67 -7.59
N VAL A 240 4.66 7.50 -6.57
CA VAL A 240 3.62 8.34 -5.99
C VAL A 240 3.92 9.80 -6.33
N ASN A 241 2.90 10.51 -6.79
CA ASN A 241 2.96 11.92 -7.12
C ASN A 241 1.83 12.69 -6.42
N PHE A 242 2.19 13.75 -5.72
CA PHE A 242 1.27 14.69 -5.11
C PHE A 242 0.96 15.81 -6.11
N GLU A 243 -0.24 15.80 -6.65
CA GLU A 243 -0.69 16.75 -7.66
C GLU A 243 -1.79 17.68 -7.12
N LYS A 244 -2.16 18.67 -7.93
CA LYS A 244 -3.34 19.50 -7.64
C LYS A 244 -4.58 18.61 -7.68
N GLY A 245 -5.33 18.62 -6.58
CA GLY A 245 -6.58 17.90 -6.47
C GLY A 245 -6.46 16.39 -6.26
N LYS A 246 -5.26 15.79 -6.25
CA LYS A 246 -5.12 14.34 -6.15
C LYS A 246 -3.71 13.85 -5.77
N VAL A 247 -3.65 12.63 -5.24
CA VAL A 247 -2.46 11.76 -5.27
C VAL A 247 -2.63 10.78 -6.43
N VAL A 248 -1.57 10.60 -7.21
CA VAL A 248 -1.48 9.55 -8.22
C VAL A 248 -0.45 8.52 -7.78
N MET A 249 -0.78 7.24 -7.87
CA MET A 249 0.15 6.14 -7.67
C MET A 249 0.12 5.20 -8.86
N ASP A 250 1.24 5.09 -9.57
CA ASP A 250 1.43 4.12 -10.64
C ASP A 250 2.22 2.94 -10.10
N VAL A 251 1.73 1.73 -10.37
CA VAL A 251 2.35 0.46 -9.95
C VAL A 251 2.67 -0.36 -11.18
N LYS A 252 3.89 -0.88 -11.23
CA LYS A 252 4.39 -1.77 -12.27
C LYS A 252 4.86 -3.08 -11.65
N ASP A 253 4.35 -4.18 -12.17
CA ASP A 253 4.82 -5.52 -11.87
C ASP A 253 6.24 -5.72 -12.44
N MET A 254 7.16 -6.07 -11.55
CA MET A 254 8.56 -6.36 -11.81
C MET A 254 8.91 -7.83 -11.48
N THR A 255 7.89 -8.68 -11.34
CA THR A 255 8.02 -10.07 -10.92
C THR A 255 8.81 -10.90 -11.93
N THR A 256 9.84 -11.57 -11.45
CA THR A 256 10.64 -12.55 -12.20
C THR A 256 10.34 -13.99 -11.80
N ASP A 257 9.55 -14.21 -10.75
CA ASP A 257 9.11 -15.54 -10.34
C ASP A 257 8.29 -16.21 -11.45
N LYS A 258 8.67 -17.42 -11.83
CA LYS A 258 8.06 -18.13 -12.97
C LYS A 258 6.64 -18.60 -12.67
N LEU A 259 6.35 -18.97 -11.42
CA LEU A 259 5.04 -19.45 -11.02
C LEU A 259 4.04 -18.31 -11.02
N VAL A 260 4.40 -17.18 -10.43
CA VAL A 260 3.55 -15.98 -10.42
C VAL A 260 3.31 -15.49 -11.84
N ASN A 261 4.34 -15.40 -12.68
CA ASN A 261 4.16 -15.02 -14.08
C ASN A 261 3.21 -15.97 -14.84
N ALA A 262 3.33 -17.29 -14.63
CA ALA A 262 2.43 -18.26 -15.24
C ALA A 262 0.98 -18.12 -14.72
N MET A 263 0.80 -17.86 -13.42
CA MET A 263 -0.52 -17.60 -12.84
C MET A 263 -1.14 -16.32 -13.39
N THR A 264 -0.37 -15.23 -13.51
CA THR A 264 -0.82 -13.97 -14.09
C THR A 264 -1.25 -14.16 -15.55
N GLU A 265 -0.53 -14.96 -16.33
CA GLU A 265 -0.93 -15.29 -17.71
C GLU A 265 -2.24 -16.06 -17.77
N LYS A 266 -2.45 -17.06 -16.89
CA LYS A 266 -3.72 -17.78 -16.80
C LYS A 266 -4.88 -16.87 -16.36
N GLN A 267 -4.65 -15.98 -15.39
CA GLN A 267 -5.63 -14.98 -14.97
C GLN A 267 -6.01 -14.04 -16.13
N LEU A 268 -5.04 -13.63 -16.95
CA LEU A 268 -5.29 -12.81 -18.12
C LEU A 268 -6.16 -13.54 -19.16
N GLN A 269 -6.00 -14.86 -19.31
CA GLN A 269 -6.82 -15.71 -20.18
C GLN A 269 -8.22 -15.99 -19.62
N ALA A 270 -8.40 -15.88 -18.31
CA ALA A 270 -9.66 -16.08 -17.59
C ALA A 270 -10.46 -14.79 -17.41
N THR A 271 -9.86 -13.63 -17.66
CA THR A 271 -10.52 -12.32 -17.62
C THR A 271 -10.68 -11.73 -19.01
N ASN A 272 -11.53 -10.71 -19.15
CA ASN A 272 -11.63 -9.87 -20.34
C ASN A 272 -11.71 -8.40 -19.94
N PRO A 273 -11.61 -7.46 -20.89
CA PRO A 273 -11.96 -6.07 -20.63
C PRO A 273 -13.43 -5.91 -20.21
N VAL A 274 -13.65 -5.10 -19.17
CA VAL A 274 -14.96 -4.72 -18.63
C VAL A 274 -15.75 -3.95 -19.68
N LYS A 275 -17.04 -4.28 -19.81
CA LYS A 275 -17.98 -3.59 -20.71
C LYS A 275 -18.63 -2.37 -20.05
N GLY A 276 -18.74 -2.39 -18.72
CA GLY A 276 -19.42 -1.36 -17.93
C GLY A 276 -20.92 -1.63 -17.81
N THR A 277 -21.34 -2.90 -17.83
CA THR A 277 -22.74 -3.35 -17.74
C THR A 277 -23.45 -2.80 -16.51
N TYR A 278 -22.73 -2.71 -15.38
CA TYR A 278 -23.32 -2.38 -14.08
C TYR A 278 -23.21 -0.92 -13.65
N LEU A 279 -22.67 -0.03 -14.49
CA LEU A 279 -22.48 1.38 -14.10
C LEU A 279 -23.81 2.11 -13.80
N ASP A 280 -24.88 1.74 -14.50
CA ASP A 280 -26.21 2.34 -14.31
C ASP A 280 -27.02 1.66 -13.19
N ALA A 281 -26.54 0.52 -12.67
CA ALA A 281 -27.22 -0.24 -11.62
C ALA A 281 -27.01 0.34 -10.22
N PHE A 282 -26.09 1.30 -10.09
CA PHE A 282 -25.66 1.84 -8.80
C PHE A 282 -25.71 3.38 -8.81
N PRO A 283 -26.18 4.01 -7.71
CA PRO A 283 -26.11 5.46 -7.56
C PRO A 283 -24.66 6.00 -7.54
N ALA A 284 -24.46 7.23 -8.00
CA ALA A 284 -23.15 7.91 -8.02
C ALA A 284 -22.47 8.04 -6.64
N ASN A 285 -23.26 8.00 -5.56
CA ASN A 285 -22.79 8.10 -4.17
C ASN A 285 -22.51 6.75 -3.51
N THR A 286 -22.50 5.64 -4.27
CA THR A 286 -22.15 4.30 -3.75
C THR A 286 -20.76 4.35 -3.12
N PHE A 287 -20.63 3.93 -1.86
CA PHE A 287 -19.38 4.03 -1.10
C PHE A 287 -18.25 3.24 -1.74
N PHE A 288 -18.44 1.95 -1.98
CA PHE A 288 -17.44 1.09 -2.59
C PHE A 288 -18.06 0.32 -3.73
N TRP A 289 -17.38 0.31 -4.87
CA TRP A 289 -17.78 -0.44 -6.04
C TRP A 289 -16.55 -1.04 -6.71
N MET A 290 -16.64 -2.32 -7.08
CA MET A 290 -15.59 -3.03 -7.80
C MET A 290 -16.22 -3.79 -8.96
N THR A 291 -15.53 -3.84 -10.10
CA THR A 291 -15.93 -4.63 -11.25
C THR A 291 -14.75 -5.33 -11.91
N GLY A 292 -15.06 -6.45 -12.56
CA GLY A 292 -14.18 -7.16 -13.47
C GLY A 292 -15.02 -7.87 -14.52
N ASN A 293 -14.39 -8.36 -15.58
CA ASN A 293 -15.04 -9.25 -16.54
C ASN A 293 -14.29 -10.56 -16.59
N MET A 294 -15.00 -11.67 -16.39
CA MET A 294 -14.38 -12.98 -16.29
C MET A 294 -15.17 -14.10 -16.92
N ASP A 295 -14.42 -15.15 -17.25
CA ASP A 295 -14.90 -16.49 -17.52
C ASP A 295 -14.80 -17.30 -16.23
N GLY A 296 -15.93 -17.46 -15.53
CA GLY A 296 -15.94 -18.11 -14.23
C GLY A 296 -15.52 -19.58 -14.29
N GLY A 297 -15.76 -20.28 -15.40
CA GLY A 297 -15.30 -21.65 -15.61
C GLY A 297 -13.77 -21.76 -15.62
N LYS A 298 -13.10 -20.85 -16.34
CA LYS A 298 -11.62 -20.78 -16.32
C LYS A 298 -11.08 -20.38 -14.94
N ILE A 299 -11.77 -19.49 -14.23
CA ILE A 299 -11.42 -19.13 -12.85
C ILE A 299 -11.55 -20.35 -11.92
N TYR A 300 -12.62 -21.14 -12.06
CA TYR A 300 -12.79 -22.39 -11.31
C TYR A 300 -11.65 -23.36 -11.57
N ASP A 301 -11.30 -23.60 -12.83
CA ASP A 301 -10.20 -24.50 -13.20
C ASP A 301 -8.87 -24.00 -12.61
N LEU A 302 -8.60 -22.69 -12.65
CA LEU A 302 -7.42 -22.08 -12.04
C LEU A 302 -7.39 -22.26 -10.51
N LEU A 303 -8.52 -22.05 -9.82
CA LEU A 303 -8.63 -22.26 -8.38
C LEU A 303 -8.36 -23.73 -8.01
N CYS A 304 -8.84 -24.68 -8.82
CA CYS A 304 -8.63 -26.11 -8.63
C CYS A 304 -7.20 -26.59 -8.92
N GLU A 305 -6.31 -25.74 -9.44
CA GLU A 305 -4.87 -26.08 -9.51
C GLU A 305 -4.25 -26.15 -8.11
N ASN A 306 -4.80 -25.44 -7.13
CA ASN A 306 -4.46 -25.62 -5.73
C ASN A 306 -5.16 -26.88 -5.19
N ALA A 307 -4.38 -27.86 -4.73
CA ALA A 307 -4.91 -29.14 -4.27
C ALA A 307 -5.85 -29.01 -3.06
N THR A 308 -5.58 -28.07 -2.15
CA THR A 308 -6.43 -27.80 -0.97
C THR A 308 -7.77 -27.21 -1.39
N VAL A 309 -7.77 -26.25 -2.32
CA VAL A 309 -9.01 -25.66 -2.84
C VAL A 309 -9.83 -26.70 -3.61
N ARG A 310 -9.18 -27.48 -4.49
CA ARG A 310 -9.84 -28.58 -5.18
C ARG A 310 -10.48 -29.57 -4.21
N GLN A 311 -9.74 -29.98 -3.18
CA GLN A 311 -10.27 -30.88 -2.16
C GLN A 311 -11.46 -30.26 -1.42
N GLN A 312 -11.43 -28.96 -1.11
CA GLN A 312 -12.55 -28.27 -0.47
C GLN A 312 -13.81 -28.26 -1.35
N PHE A 313 -13.68 -28.06 -2.65
CA PHE A 313 -14.82 -28.14 -3.58
C PHE A 313 -15.31 -29.58 -3.76
N GLU A 314 -14.41 -30.56 -3.91
CA GLU A 314 -14.76 -31.97 -4.13
C GLU A 314 -15.29 -32.67 -2.87
N SER A 315 -14.79 -32.29 -1.69
CA SER A 315 -15.13 -32.92 -0.40
C SER A 315 -16.08 -32.06 0.45
N SER A 316 -16.68 -31.02 -0.13
CA SER A 316 -17.65 -30.18 0.57
C SER A 316 -18.83 -31.03 1.06
N ILE A 317 -19.20 -30.86 2.33
CA ILE A 317 -20.40 -31.48 2.91
C ILE A 317 -21.67 -30.87 2.31
N MET A 318 -21.57 -29.65 1.74
CA MET A 318 -22.66 -29.02 1.03
C MET A 318 -22.76 -29.58 -0.40
N PRO A 319 -23.91 -30.19 -0.79
CA PRO A 319 -24.16 -30.72 -2.13
C PRO A 319 -24.39 -29.59 -3.14
N ILE A 320 -23.38 -28.75 -3.34
CA ILE A 320 -23.39 -27.62 -4.25
C ILE A 320 -22.43 -27.92 -5.40
N ASP A 321 -22.92 -27.85 -6.63
CA ASP A 321 -22.08 -27.90 -7.82
C ASP A 321 -21.43 -26.52 -8.04
N PHE A 322 -20.31 -26.30 -7.37
CA PHE A 322 -19.51 -25.09 -7.53
C PHE A 322 -19.08 -24.89 -8.98
N LYS A 323 -18.74 -25.97 -9.71
CA LYS A 323 -18.31 -25.87 -11.09
C LYS A 323 -19.42 -25.32 -11.97
N ALA A 324 -20.66 -25.77 -11.80
CA ALA A 324 -21.82 -25.26 -12.53
C ALA A 324 -22.06 -23.76 -12.25
N ILE A 325 -22.00 -23.34 -10.98
CA ILE A 325 -22.16 -21.93 -10.59
C ILE A 325 -21.10 -21.07 -11.28
N PHE A 326 -19.83 -21.41 -11.14
CA PHE A 326 -18.73 -20.65 -11.73
C PHE A 326 -18.80 -20.66 -13.26
N SER A 327 -19.04 -21.82 -13.87
CA SER A 327 -19.09 -21.95 -15.34
C SER A 327 -20.24 -21.17 -15.98
N SER A 328 -21.30 -20.87 -15.21
CA SER A 328 -22.40 -20.04 -15.67
C SER A 328 -21.99 -18.58 -15.92
N ILE A 329 -21.00 -18.08 -15.17
CA ILE A 329 -20.56 -16.67 -15.21
C ILE A 329 -19.72 -16.42 -16.47
N LYS A 330 -20.22 -15.54 -17.34
CA LYS A 330 -19.56 -15.14 -18.60
C LYS A 330 -19.82 -13.67 -18.88
N GLY A 331 -18.99 -12.80 -18.31
CA GLY A 331 -19.08 -11.36 -18.60
C GLY A 331 -18.72 -10.51 -17.41
N ASP A 332 -19.33 -9.33 -17.35
CA ASP A 332 -19.08 -8.39 -16.28
C ASP A 332 -19.60 -8.98 -14.97
N MET A 333 -18.92 -8.66 -13.89
CA MET A 333 -19.40 -8.80 -12.53
C MET A 333 -19.13 -7.50 -11.78
N ALA A 334 -19.96 -7.22 -10.78
CA ALA A 334 -19.79 -6.06 -9.92
C ALA A 334 -20.15 -6.40 -8.49
N VAL A 335 -19.43 -5.82 -7.53
CA VAL A 335 -19.75 -5.86 -6.11
C VAL A 335 -19.84 -4.42 -5.61
N ALA A 336 -20.89 -4.11 -4.87
CA ALA A 336 -21.10 -2.80 -4.27
C ALA A 336 -21.35 -2.90 -2.77
N LEU A 337 -20.71 -2.02 -2.00
CA LEU A 337 -21.12 -1.68 -0.64
C LEU A 337 -21.80 -0.32 -0.72
N THR A 338 -23.10 -0.29 -0.47
CA THR A 338 -23.88 0.95 -0.55
C THR A 338 -23.65 1.81 0.68
N ASN A 339 -23.52 1.20 1.86
CA ASN A 339 -23.23 1.88 3.11
C ASN A 339 -22.35 1.03 4.05
N PRO A 340 -21.14 1.50 4.43
CA PRO A 340 -20.22 0.74 5.29
C PRO A 340 -20.69 0.57 6.74
N LEU A 341 -21.68 1.34 7.22
CA LEU A 341 -22.20 1.20 8.59
C LEU A 341 -23.34 0.18 8.67
N GLN A 342 -24.10 0.00 7.59
CA GLN A 342 -25.20 -0.97 7.54
C GLN A 342 -24.73 -2.34 7.03
N ASN A 343 -23.47 -2.47 6.59
CA ASN A 343 -22.89 -3.67 6.00
C ASN A 343 -23.70 -4.27 4.84
N GLY A 344 -24.59 -3.48 4.23
CA GLY A 344 -25.38 -3.89 3.06
C GLY A 344 -24.48 -4.00 1.83
N PHE A 345 -24.49 -5.16 1.19
CA PHE A 345 -23.77 -5.39 -0.05
C PHE A 345 -24.68 -6.01 -1.10
N ILE A 346 -24.35 -5.80 -2.36
CA ILE A 346 -24.94 -6.56 -3.47
C ILE A 346 -23.86 -6.85 -4.51
N ALA A 347 -23.87 -8.08 -5.00
CA ALA A 347 -23.08 -8.55 -6.12
C ALA A 347 -23.97 -8.87 -7.30
N TYR A 348 -23.52 -8.52 -8.51
CA TYR A 348 -24.13 -8.90 -9.78
C TYR A 348 -23.11 -9.61 -10.67
N ALA A 349 -23.56 -10.56 -11.48
CA ALA A 349 -22.74 -11.19 -12.50
C ALA A 349 -23.57 -11.57 -13.73
N ASP A 350 -22.98 -11.38 -14.92
CA ASP A 350 -23.53 -11.85 -16.18
C ASP A 350 -23.44 -13.38 -16.21
N VAL A 351 -24.59 -14.04 -16.33
CA VAL A 351 -24.68 -15.52 -16.40
C VAL A 351 -25.32 -15.98 -17.70
N THR A 352 -24.94 -17.16 -18.16
CA THR A 352 -25.46 -17.74 -19.42
C THR A 352 -26.80 -18.46 -19.26
N ASN A 353 -27.12 -18.90 -18.04
CA ASN A 353 -28.34 -19.64 -17.70
C ASN A 353 -28.65 -19.49 -16.20
N SER A 354 -29.77 -20.03 -15.74
CA SER A 354 -30.15 -20.09 -14.32
C SER A 354 -30.25 -21.52 -13.77
N GLU A 355 -29.88 -22.53 -14.57
CA GLU A 355 -30.06 -23.95 -14.23
C GLU A 355 -29.23 -24.37 -13.01
N PHE A 356 -28.06 -23.76 -12.83
CA PHE A 356 -27.20 -23.98 -11.67
C PHE A 356 -27.91 -23.68 -10.34
N LEU A 357 -28.95 -22.84 -10.32
CA LEU A 357 -29.69 -22.55 -9.08
C LEU A 357 -30.36 -23.81 -8.49
N GLN A 358 -30.62 -24.83 -9.32
CA GLN A 358 -31.20 -26.08 -8.84
C GLN A 358 -30.30 -26.82 -7.86
N THR A 359 -28.97 -26.61 -7.90
CA THR A 359 -28.07 -27.23 -6.92
C THR A 359 -28.34 -26.81 -5.48
N PHE A 360 -28.98 -25.65 -5.27
CA PHE A 360 -29.33 -25.20 -3.91
C PHE A 360 -30.54 -25.96 -3.35
N GLU A 361 -31.39 -26.54 -4.20
CA GLU A 361 -32.51 -27.39 -3.76
C GLU A 361 -31.98 -28.64 -3.01
N ASP A 362 -30.82 -29.15 -3.40
CA ASP A 362 -30.15 -30.27 -2.74
C ASP A 362 -29.68 -29.94 -1.32
N LEU A 363 -29.65 -28.66 -0.92
CA LEU A 363 -29.40 -28.27 0.47
C LEU A 363 -30.59 -28.56 1.38
N LYS A 364 -31.83 -28.60 0.86
CA LYS A 364 -33.04 -28.67 1.70
C LYS A 364 -33.04 -29.86 2.68
N PRO A 365 -32.64 -31.09 2.31
CA PRO A 365 -32.54 -32.20 3.26
C PRO A 365 -31.57 -31.92 4.42
N LEU A 366 -30.40 -31.33 4.14
CA LEU A 366 -29.42 -30.98 5.17
C LEU A 366 -29.94 -29.86 6.07
N LEU A 367 -30.58 -28.84 5.50
CA LEU A 367 -31.13 -27.72 6.26
C LEU A 367 -32.30 -28.17 7.15
N ALA A 368 -33.09 -29.17 6.74
CA ALA A 368 -34.12 -29.76 7.57
C ALA A 368 -33.57 -30.37 8.87
N MET A 369 -32.35 -30.94 8.84
CA MET A 369 -31.67 -31.49 10.03
C MET A 369 -31.28 -30.42 11.06
N THR A 370 -31.27 -29.15 10.67
CA THR A 370 -30.94 -28.03 11.56
C THR A 370 -32.11 -27.60 12.46
N ASN A 371 -33.26 -28.29 12.38
CA ASN A 371 -34.47 -27.97 13.15
C ASN A 371 -34.89 -26.49 13.03
N GLY A 372 -34.75 -25.91 11.83
CA GLY A 372 -35.13 -24.54 11.53
C GLY A 372 -34.10 -23.47 11.90
N GLN A 373 -32.92 -23.85 12.39
CA GLN A 373 -31.80 -22.92 12.62
C GLN A 373 -31.27 -22.33 11.32
N MET A 374 -31.27 -23.12 10.23
CA MET A 374 -30.97 -22.66 8.87
C MET A 374 -32.06 -23.09 7.91
N GLN A 375 -32.44 -22.22 6.99
CA GLN A 375 -33.55 -22.42 6.06
C GLN A 375 -33.22 -21.87 4.69
N LEU A 376 -33.61 -22.61 3.65
CA LEU A 376 -33.65 -22.13 2.27
C LEU A 376 -35.12 -21.90 1.88
N LEU A 377 -35.48 -20.65 1.64
CA LEU A 377 -36.84 -20.22 1.31
C LEU A 377 -36.91 -19.85 -0.17
N ASN A 378 -37.87 -20.44 -0.90
CA ASN A 378 -38.12 -20.09 -2.28
C ASN A 378 -38.97 -18.80 -2.31
N ARG A 379 -38.45 -17.74 -2.91
CA ARG A 379 -39.11 -16.42 -3.04
C ARG A 379 -39.67 -16.17 -4.44
N GLY A 380 -39.27 -16.98 -5.41
CA GLY A 380 -39.69 -16.94 -6.81
C GLY A 380 -39.21 -18.19 -7.54
N ALA A 381 -39.42 -18.25 -8.85
CA ALA A 381 -38.98 -19.39 -9.66
C ALA A 381 -37.44 -19.55 -9.68
N ASN A 382 -36.73 -18.42 -9.67
CA ASN A 382 -35.26 -18.35 -9.68
C ASN A 382 -34.75 -17.42 -8.57
N ASP A 383 -35.49 -17.31 -7.46
CA ASP A 383 -35.16 -16.41 -6.34
C ASP A 383 -35.22 -17.17 -5.02
N TYR A 384 -34.15 -17.09 -4.25
CA TYR A 384 -33.95 -17.78 -2.99
C TYR A 384 -33.58 -16.82 -1.86
N GLU A 385 -33.96 -17.18 -0.65
CA GLU A 385 -33.46 -16.60 0.59
C GLU A 385 -32.88 -17.70 1.47
N PHE A 386 -31.58 -17.62 1.76
CA PHE A 386 -30.94 -18.42 2.79
C PHE A 386 -30.96 -17.66 4.11
N ARG A 387 -31.67 -18.19 5.11
CA ARG A 387 -31.85 -17.57 6.42
C ARG A 387 -31.25 -18.43 7.52
N MET A 388 -30.54 -17.80 8.44
CA MET A 388 -30.07 -18.43 9.67
C MET A 388 -30.50 -17.63 10.90
N GLN A 389 -30.85 -18.33 11.98
CA GLN A 389 -31.30 -17.70 13.23
C GLN A 389 -30.16 -17.09 14.04
N ASP A 390 -28.96 -17.64 13.90
CA ASP A 390 -27.76 -17.14 14.55
C ASP A 390 -26.54 -17.22 13.62
N GLY A 391 -26.00 -16.06 13.24
CA GLY A 391 -24.81 -15.93 12.40
C GLY A 391 -23.56 -16.57 13.00
N GLN A 392 -23.49 -16.76 14.33
CA GLN A 392 -22.32 -17.39 14.97
C GLN A 392 -22.05 -18.81 14.48
N MET A 393 -23.07 -19.51 13.97
CA MET A 393 -22.93 -20.86 13.40
C MET A 393 -22.00 -20.91 12.18
N LEU A 394 -21.78 -19.78 11.51
CA LEU A 394 -20.87 -19.64 10.37
C LEU A 394 -19.76 -18.61 10.66
N GLY A 395 -19.46 -18.36 11.93
CA GLY A 395 -18.43 -17.38 12.34
C GLY A 395 -18.81 -15.92 12.06
N MET A 396 -20.09 -15.62 11.83
CA MET A 396 -20.60 -14.26 11.67
C MET A 396 -21.08 -13.66 13.00
N ARG A 397 -21.47 -12.38 12.97
CA ARG A 397 -22.01 -11.70 14.17
C ARG A 397 -23.31 -12.38 14.64
N PRO A 398 -23.57 -12.43 15.96
CA PRO A 398 -24.77 -13.02 16.49
C PRO A 398 -26.05 -12.35 15.99
N GLY A 399 -27.09 -13.15 15.84
CA GLY A 399 -28.41 -12.73 15.39
C GLY A 399 -28.80 -13.28 14.02
N VAL A 400 -30.00 -12.92 13.58
CA VAL A 400 -30.58 -13.43 12.33
C VAL A 400 -29.81 -12.85 11.14
N VAL A 401 -29.31 -13.74 10.28
CA VAL A 401 -28.65 -13.36 9.02
C VAL A 401 -29.46 -13.93 7.86
N SER A 402 -29.58 -13.16 6.79
CA SER A 402 -30.28 -13.57 5.57
C SER A 402 -29.48 -13.16 4.34
N PHE A 403 -29.41 -14.06 3.38
CA PHE A 403 -28.82 -13.81 2.06
C PHE A 403 -29.86 -14.11 0.99
N TRP A 404 -30.04 -13.17 0.08
CA TRP A 404 -30.92 -13.30 -1.07
C TRP A 404 -30.08 -13.48 -2.33
N PHE A 405 -30.47 -14.45 -3.15
CA PHE A 405 -29.81 -14.70 -4.43
C PHE A 405 -30.76 -15.29 -5.44
N GLY A 406 -30.41 -15.11 -6.70
CA GLY A 406 -31.25 -15.54 -7.80
C GLY A 406 -30.76 -15.03 -9.14
N VAL A 407 -31.49 -15.39 -10.20
CA VAL A 407 -31.18 -14.95 -11.56
C VAL A 407 -32.39 -14.23 -12.16
N ARG A 408 -32.17 -12.98 -12.59
CA ARG A 408 -33.17 -12.15 -13.28
C ARG A 408 -32.55 -11.58 -14.55
N ASN A 409 -33.21 -11.74 -15.70
CA ASN A 409 -32.71 -11.24 -16.98
C ASN A 409 -31.25 -11.65 -17.28
N ASN A 410 -30.91 -12.92 -17.04
CA ASN A 410 -29.55 -13.46 -17.18
C ASN A 410 -28.48 -12.77 -16.31
N ARG A 411 -28.91 -12.14 -15.22
CA ARG A 411 -28.05 -11.56 -14.19
C ARG A 411 -28.24 -12.30 -12.89
N LEU A 412 -27.18 -12.94 -12.41
CA LEU A 412 -27.09 -13.43 -11.04
C LEU A 412 -27.00 -12.24 -10.10
N TYR A 413 -27.73 -12.28 -8.99
CA TYR A 413 -27.56 -11.37 -7.87
C TYR A 413 -27.31 -12.14 -6.57
N PHE A 414 -26.53 -11.57 -5.66
CA PHE A 414 -26.31 -12.08 -4.29
C PHE A 414 -26.19 -10.89 -3.34
N THR A 415 -26.98 -10.86 -2.26
CA THR A 415 -27.04 -9.72 -1.33
C THR A 415 -27.46 -10.16 0.07
N ASN A 416 -27.10 -9.37 1.07
CA ASN A 416 -27.65 -9.47 2.43
C ASN A 416 -28.72 -8.40 2.73
N ASP A 417 -29.24 -7.73 1.71
CA ASP A 417 -30.35 -6.78 1.82
C ASP A 417 -31.26 -6.88 0.59
N ALA A 418 -32.44 -7.47 0.77
CA ALA A 418 -33.43 -7.63 -0.28
C ALA A 418 -33.84 -6.31 -0.96
N ASN A 419 -33.73 -5.17 -0.26
CA ASN A 419 -34.09 -3.87 -0.83
C ASN A 419 -33.12 -3.38 -1.91
N LEU A 420 -31.93 -3.97 -1.98
CA LEU A 420 -30.92 -3.63 -2.99
C LEU A 420 -31.17 -4.31 -4.34
N VAL A 421 -31.93 -5.41 -4.35
CA VAL A 421 -32.21 -6.17 -5.57
C VAL A 421 -33.07 -5.34 -6.50
N ASP A 422 -32.55 -5.03 -7.69
CA ASP A 422 -33.21 -4.19 -8.70
C ASP A 422 -33.61 -2.79 -8.18
N ALA A 423 -32.94 -2.29 -7.15
CA ALA A 423 -33.18 -0.98 -6.59
C ALA A 423 -33.07 0.11 -7.68
N ARG A 424 -34.10 0.96 -7.76
CA ARG A 424 -34.14 2.03 -8.77
C ARG A 424 -33.11 3.12 -8.41
N VAL A 425 -32.16 3.36 -9.32
CA VAL A 425 -31.28 4.52 -9.25
C VAL A 425 -32.09 5.78 -9.62
N SER A 426 -32.35 6.63 -8.63
CA SER A 426 -33.03 7.92 -8.82
C SER A 426 -31.97 9.02 -8.88
N GLY A 427 -31.70 9.57 -10.06
CA GLY A 427 -30.69 10.60 -10.28
C GLY A 427 -29.44 10.06 -11.00
N LEU A 428 -28.26 10.53 -10.60
CA LEU A 428 -26.98 10.16 -11.21
C LEU A 428 -26.52 8.76 -10.79
N SER A 429 -25.93 8.06 -11.74
CA SER A 429 -25.35 6.72 -11.58
C SER A 429 -23.82 6.77 -11.51
N LEU A 430 -23.17 5.62 -11.32
CA LEU A 430 -21.71 5.55 -11.42
C LEU A 430 -21.18 5.92 -12.82
N ARG A 431 -22.01 5.78 -13.87
CA ARG A 431 -21.64 6.20 -15.23
C ARG A 431 -21.37 7.71 -15.31
N ASP A 432 -22.07 8.48 -14.48
CA ASP A 432 -22.03 9.94 -14.47
C ASP A 432 -20.87 10.49 -13.61
N CYS A 433 -20.19 9.64 -12.84
CA CYS A 433 -19.00 10.02 -12.09
C CYS A 433 -17.87 10.49 -13.05
N ALA A 434 -16.97 11.34 -12.54
CA ALA A 434 -15.81 11.84 -13.30
C ALA A 434 -14.94 10.71 -13.89
N TRP A 435 -14.94 9.54 -13.24
CA TRP A 435 -14.23 8.34 -13.65
C TRP A 435 -15.08 7.32 -14.41
N GLY A 436 -16.41 7.47 -14.48
CA GLY A 436 -17.34 6.44 -15.00
C GLY A 436 -17.04 6.03 -16.46
N LYS A 437 -16.58 6.98 -17.28
CA LYS A 437 -16.17 6.71 -18.68
C LYS A 437 -14.85 5.94 -18.81
N LYS A 438 -14.01 5.92 -17.76
CA LYS A 438 -12.70 5.24 -17.76
C LYS A 438 -12.81 3.72 -17.53
N VAL A 439 -13.97 3.26 -17.04
CA VAL A 439 -14.18 1.87 -16.60
C VAL A 439 -14.14 0.87 -17.76
N ALA A 440 -14.81 1.20 -18.87
CA ALA A 440 -14.86 0.31 -20.02
C ALA A 440 -13.45 0.10 -20.61
N GLY A 441 -13.11 -1.15 -20.91
CA GLY A 441 -11.79 -1.52 -21.43
C GLY A 441 -10.76 -1.89 -20.37
N LYS A 442 -11.01 -1.63 -19.08
CA LYS A 442 -10.15 -2.07 -17.97
C LYS A 442 -10.39 -3.55 -17.65
N ARG A 443 -9.41 -4.23 -17.07
CA ARG A 443 -9.54 -5.63 -16.59
C ARG A 443 -10.19 -5.69 -15.22
N CYS A 444 -9.82 -4.74 -14.36
CA CYS A 444 -10.39 -4.55 -13.03
C CYS A 444 -10.49 -3.04 -12.79
N PHE A 445 -11.59 -2.63 -12.14
CA PHE A 445 -11.79 -1.25 -11.72
C PHE A 445 -12.43 -1.21 -10.33
N VAL A 446 -11.93 -0.35 -9.46
CA VAL A 446 -12.49 -0.03 -8.15
C VAL A 446 -12.77 1.46 -8.09
N GLY A 447 -13.95 1.82 -7.60
CA GLY A 447 -14.32 3.19 -7.25
C GLY A 447 -14.75 3.25 -5.80
N MET A 448 -14.24 4.24 -5.06
CA MET A 448 -14.65 4.51 -3.69
C MET A 448 -15.07 5.97 -3.55
N ASN A 449 -16.26 6.23 -3.02
CA ASN A 449 -16.79 7.57 -2.79
C ASN A 449 -16.69 7.92 -1.29
N PHE A 450 -15.91 8.93 -0.93
CA PHE A 450 -15.71 9.32 0.47
C PHE A 450 -16.76 10.28 1.00
N ALA A 451 -17.49 11.00 0.14
CA ALA A 451 -18.52 11.94 0.57
C ALA A 451 -19.62 11.24 1.38
N SER A 452 -20.01 10.03 0.99
CA SER A 452 -21.02 9.22 1.70
C SER A 452 -20.56 8.80 3.10
N VAL A 453 -19.26 8.53 3.29
CA VAL A 453 -18.70 8.12 4.59
C VAL A 453 -18.45 9.31 5.49
N THR A 454 -17.94 10.41 4.95
CA THR A 454 -17.67 11.63 5.73
C THR A 454 -18.95 12.17 6.37
N ALA A 455 -20.07 12.20 5.64
CA ALA A 455 -21.35 12.64 6.19
C ALA A 455 -21.78 11.81 7.40
N GLN A 456 -21.58 10.50 7.33
CA GLN A 456 -21.95 9.56 8.39
C GLN A 456 -20.96 9.57 9.55
N ALA A 457 -19.65 9.67 9.27
CA ALA A 457 -18.61 9.82 10.28
C ALA A 457 -18.83 11.11 11.11
N LYS A 458 -19.22 12.21 10.46
CA LYS A 458 -19.63 13.44 11.16
C LYS A 458 -20.84 13.22 12.08
N GLN A 459 -21.84 12.47 11.63
CA GLN A 459 -23.02 12.17 12.43
C GLN A 459 -22.71 11.29 13.65
N LEU A 460 -21.84 10.28 13.50
CA LEU A 460 -21.51 9.33 14.57
C LEU A 460 -20.41 9.80 15.52
N LEU A 461 -19.39 10.47 14.99
CA LEU A 461 -18.14 10.78 15.70
C LEU A 461 -17.86 12.27 15.81
N GLY A 462 -18.63 13.13 15.13
CA GLY A 462 -18.33 14.57 15.01
C GLY A 462 -18.38 15.36 16.30
N SER A 463 -19.00 14.83 17.36
CA SER A 463 -19.00 15.42 18.71
C SER A 463 -17.84 14.93 19.60
N ASN A 464 -17.04 13.97 19.13
CA ASN A 464 -15.88 13.47 19.86
C ASN A 464 -14.59 14.13 19.34
N ASN A 465 -14.01 15.02 20.15
CA ASN A 465 -12.78 15.74 19.84
C ASN A 465 -11.60 14.82 19.50
N GLN A 466 -11.59 13.57 19.99
CA GLN A 466 -10.54 12.60 19.69
C GLN A 466 -10.49 12.21 18.20
N TYR A 467 -11.64 12.24 17.51
CA TYR A 467 -11.75 11.81 16.11
C TYR A 467 -11.92 12.98 15.14
N ALA A 468 -11.95 14.21 15.64
CA ALA A 468 -12.20 15.41 14.83
C ALA A 468 -11.19 15.54 13.67
N SER A 469 -9.90 15.34 13.92
CA SER A 469 -8.85 15.43 12.90
C SER A 469 -8.97 14.31 11.85
N ALA A 470 -9.31 13.09 12.25
CA ALA A 470 -9.52 11.97 11.31
C ALA A 470 -10.76 12.19 10.43
N VAL A 471 -11.85 12.72 11.01
CA VAL A 471 -13.05 13.11 10.26
C VAL A 471 -12.77 14.30 9.33
N GLY A 472 -11.93 15.25 9.76
CA GLY A 472 -11.46 16.37 8.95
C GLY A 472 -10.66 15.91 7.73
N ALA A 473 -9.69 15.01 7.93
CA ALA A 473 -8.90 14.42 6.85
C ALA A 473 -9.77 13.61 5.87
N LEU A 474 -10.72 12.80 6.36
CA LEU A 474 -11.68 12.13 5.47
C LEU A 474 -12.54 13.13 4.68
N GLY A 475 -12.88 14.27 5.28
CA GLY A 475 -13.66 15.31 4.64
C GLY A 475 -12.96 16.06 3.50
N CYS A 476 -11.63 15.97 3.39
CA CYS A 476 -10.91 16.53 2.24
C CYS A 476 -10.90 15.59 1.04
N LEU A 477 -11.30 14.32 1.20
CA LEU A 477 -11.31 13.32 0.14
C LEU A 477 -12.66 13.30 -0.59
N ASP A 478 -12.62 13.23 -1.91
CA ASP A 478 -13.79 13.13 -2.78
C ASP A 478 -14.03 11.66 -3.17
N TYR A 479 -13.09 11.08 -3.91
CA TYR A 479 -13.15 9.69 -4.32
C TYR A 479 -11.75 9.07 -4.51
N MET A 480 -11.68 7.75 -4.53
CA MET A 480 -10.52 6.99 -4.97
C MET A 480 -10.89 6.09 -6.14
N THR A 481 -9.97 5.89 -7.07
CA THR A 481 -10.07 4.86 -8.09
C THR A 481 -8.83 3.99 -8.13
N ILE A 482 -9.02 2.70 -8.39
CA ILE A 482 -7.95 1.74 -8.69
C ILE A 482 -8.30 1.11 -10.03
N GLU A 483 -7.40 1.13 -11.00
CA GLU A 483 -7.64 0.51 -12.31
C GLU A 483 -6.43 -0.28 -12.80
N SER A 484 -6.70 -1.38 -13.50
CA SER A 484 -5.69 -2.16 -14.21
C SER A 484 -6.19 -2.52 -15.60
N ALA A 485 -5.34 -2.34 -16.62
CA ALA A 485 -5.67 -2.67 -18.00
C ALA A 485 -5.11 -4.03 -18.47
N ASP A 486 -4.08 -4.54 -17.79
CA ASP A 486 -3.26 -5.67 -18.29
C ASP A 486 -2.77 -6.64 -17.20
N CYS A 487 -3.22 -6.48 -15.95
CA CYS A 487 -2.77 -7.27 -14.79
C CYS A 487 -1.27 -7.12 -14.45
N LYS A 488 -0.53 -6.25 -15.15
CA LYS A 488 0.89 -5.94 -14.90
C LYS A 488 1.12 -4.51 -14.46
N SER A 489 0.14 -3.66 -14.66
CA SER A 489 0.13 -2.28 -14.20
C SER A 489 -1.15 -1.99 -13.43
N ALA A 490 -1.03 -1.13 -12.44
CA ALA A 490 -2.18 -0.53 -11.76
C ALA A 490 -1.98 0.97 -11.63
N HIS A 491 -3.07 1.71 -11.75
CA HIS A 491 -3.10 3.15 -11.57
C HIS A 491 -4.11 3.48 -10.47
N LEU A 492 -3.64 4.22 -9.47
CA LEU A 492 -4.42 4.73 -8.36
C LEU A 492 -4.56 6.23 -8.46
N GLU A 493 -5.77 6.75 -8.27
CA GLU A 493 -6.01 8.17 -8.01
C GLU A 493 -6.76 8.30 -6.69
N LEU A 494 -6.22 9.07 -5.75
CA LEU A 494 -6.95 9.54 -4.57
C LEU A 494 -7.21 11.03 -4.75
N VAL A 495 -8.46 11.41 -4.93
CA VAL A 495 -8.84 12.76 -5.38
C VAL A 495 -9.48 13.52 -4.23
N THR A 496 -9.08 14.78 -4.03
CA THR A 496 -9.58 15.67 -2.98
C THR A 496 -10.79 16.47 -3.43
N THR A 497 -11.54 17.04 -2.50
CA THR A 497 -12.69 17.91 -2.79
C THR A 497 -12.27 19.25 -3.40
N ASP A 498 -11.16 19.84 -2.93
CA ASP A 498 -10.51 21.00 -3.56
C ASP A 498 -9.58 20.51 -4.67
N LYS A 499 -9.89 20.86 -5.93
CA LYS A 499 -9.13 20.43 -7.11
C LYS A 499 -7.99 21.38 -7.47
N ASP A 500 -7.98 22.59 -6.92
CA ASP A 500 -7.04 23.65 -7.27
C ASP A 500 -5.81 23.64 -6.35
N LYS A 501 -5.97 23.14 -5.12
CA LYS A 501 -4.88 22.96 -4.15
C LYS A 501 -4.17 21.62 -4.34
N ASN A 502 -2.87 21.60 -4.05
CA ASN A 502 -2.15 20.34 -3.90
C ASN A 502 -2.65 19.60 -2.66
N ILE A 503 -2.80 18.28 -2.74
CA ILE A 503 -3.27 17.49 -1.60
C ILE A 503 -2.35 17.60 -0.37
N LEU A 504 -1.03 17.74 -0.53
CA LEU A 504 -0.13 17.95 0.61
C LEU A 504 -0.49 19.23 1.38
N GLN A 505 -0.84 20.29 0.66
CA GLN A 505 -1.32 21.53 1.27
C GLN A 505 -2.64 21.30 2.02
N SER A 506 -3.60 20.60 1.39
CA SER A 506 -4.88 20.28 2.01
C SER A 506 -4.73 19.42 3.28
N LEU A 507 -3.82 18.45 3.28
CA LEU A 507 -3.53 17.61 4.45
C LEU A 507 -2.93 18.43 5.59
N LEU A 508 -1.94 19.28 5.30
CA LEU A 508 -1.33 20.15 6.31
C LEU A 508 -2.33 21.16 6.90
N GLU A 509 -3.29 21.65 6.11
CA GLU A 509 -4.39 22.50 6.60
C GLU A 509 -5.40 21.71 7.46
N ALA A 510 -5.56 20.41 7.24
CA ALA A 510 -6.53 19.56 7.96
C ALA A 510 -6.06 19.11 9.34
N PHE A 511 -4.75 19.13 9.63
CA PHE A 511 -4.19 18.84 10.96
C PHE A 511 -4.39 19.98 11.99
N ASN A 512 -5.42 20.81 11.82
CA ASN A 512 -5.78 21.92 12.71
C ASN A 512 -6.73 21.52 13.84
#